data_AF-A0A9X2MS88-F1
#
_entry.id   AF-A0A9X2MS88-F1
#
_cell.length_a   1.000
_cell.length_b   1.000
_cell.length_c   1.000
_cell.angle_alpha   90.00
_cell.angle_beta   90.00
_cell.angle_gamma   90.00
#
_symmetry.space_group_name_H-M   'P 1'
#
loop_
_entity.id
_entity.type
_entity.pdbx_description
1 polymer ?
#
loop_
_entity_poly.entity_id
_entity_poly.type
_entity_poly.pdbx_seq_one_letter_code
_entity_poly.pdbx_strand_id
1 'polypeptide(L)'
;MMNLVNMVRGMAQDEPARLLLQRWEHDEGTLTLWRASSNFVYRFEASGKGRYLRFVHEKDNTLENVAAELEYVRYLIDAGYPAAAPVRSMRGGCIETAETAHGRYYGVVFEEAEGRSLPLEEMSDEHLLRWGEALAKLHQLSEAYEPCEAVRGSWRDALDLAAASLEHSPQDRLLLLELERLLSELSELAAGPDAFGVIHYDFQPDNVFYDDHLMRFTIIDFDDAIVHWHAMDIASAAADLLDEVDAVSARKLERFLTGYRSVRPLDSRCEELLPVFRRFANFYTLARLLRSLDSFEADTAPEWAATLYDKLRKACDRIRTRLRPAVELRPVDAGNWYACTQIEVTEEQKNIFPVPLVYWLAESAYCGMTPLAIYAASRLVGLAVYAADPDDGSYWVMAFVIDRRYQSLGLGRAAMEELLRHMKEKHGCDRIRLGHRPENERAARLYASLDFREIERNDREIVRELS
;
A
#
# COMPACT_ATOMS: atom_id res chain seq x y z
N MET A 1 4.55 -9.64 -7.48
CA MET A 1 3.70 -9.80 -8.66
C MET A 1 4.56 -9.75 -9.91
N MET A 2 4.37 -10.72 -10.79
CA MET A 2 5.09 -10.85 -12.05
C MET A 2 4.58 -9.84 -13.08
N ASN A 3 5.45 -9.40 -13.98
CA ASN A 3 5.04 -8.65 -15.16
C ASN A 3 4.09 -9.47 -16.05
N LEU A 4 2.98 -8.87 -16.48
CA LEU A 4 1.96 -9.57 -17.28
C LEU A 4 2.50 -10.08 -18.62
N VAL A 5 3.47 -9.38 -19.23
CA VAL A 5 4.12 -9.84 -20.46
C VAL A 5 4.89 -11.14 -20.19
N ASN A 6 5.61 -11.21 -19.07
CA ASN A 6 6.34 -12.41 -18.66
C ASN A 6 5.38 -13.53 -18.23
N MET A 7 4.26 -13.20 -17.60
CA MET A 7 3.22 -14.17 -17.25
C MET A 7 2.67 -14.87 -18.50
N VAL A 8 2.30 -14.10 -19.53
CA VAL A 8 1.81 -14.65 -20.81
C VAL A 8 2.89 -15.52 -21.47
N ARG A 9 4.15 -15.08 -21.46
CA ARG A 9 5.27 -15.83 -22.07
C ARG A 9 5.60 -17.12 -21.32
N GLY A 10 5.62 -17.10 -19.98
CA GLY A 10 5.95 -18.29 -19.19
C GLY A 10 4.86 -19.35 -19.19
N MET A 11 3.60 -18.97 -19.43
CA MET A 11 2.50 -19.92 -19.67
C MET A 11 2.45 -20.46 -21.09
N ALA A 12 3.26 -19.93 -22.02
CA ALA A 12 3.29 -20.42 -23.39
C ALA A 12 3.90 -21.83 -23.42
N GLN A 13 3.04 -22.84 -23.60
CA GLN A 13 3.40 -24.25 -23.75
C GLN A 13 4.13 -24.89 -22.56
N ASP A 14 4.12 -24.24 -21.39
CA ASP A 14 4.82 -24.66 -20.17
C ASP A 14 6.32 -24.95 -20.38
N GLU A 15 6.95 -24.32 -21.39
CA GLU A 15 8.33 -24.61 -21.79
C GLU A 15 9.34 -24.44 -20.63
N PRO A 16 9.36 -23.30 -19.89
CA PRO A 16 10.30 -23.14 -18.79
C PRO A 16 10.10 -24.19 -17.69
N ALA A 17 8.85 -24.53 -17.37
CA ALA A 17 8.53 -25.53 -16.36
C ALA A 17 9.09 -26.91 -16.72
N ARG A 18 8.91 -27.34 -17.98
CA ARG A 18 9.43 -28.63 -18.47
C ARG A 18 10.96 -28.67 -18.49
N LEU A 19 11.61 -27.59 -18.90
CA LEU A 19 13.08 -27.51 -18.90
C LEU A 19 13.67 -27.55 -17.49
N LEU A 20 13.04 -26.86 -16.54
CA LEU A 20 13.46 -26.85 -15.14
C LEU A 20 13.21 -28.20 -14.46
N LEU A 21 12.06 -28.83 -14.69
CA LEU A 21 11.70 -30.10 -14.06
C LEU A 21 12.73 -31.20 -14.34
N GLN A 22 13.37 -31.19 -15.52
CA GLN A 22 14.45 -32.12 -15.88
C GLN A 22 15.68 -32.07 -14.95
N ARG A 23 15.77 -31.09 -14.04
CA ARG A 23 16.85 -30.98 -13.06
C ARG A 23 16.54 -31.67 -11.73
N TRP A 24 15.30 -32.07 -11.49
CA TRP A 24 14.88 -32.82 -10.30
C TRP A 24 14.33 -34.20 -10.68
N GLU A 25 14.43 -35.14 -9.74
CA GLU A 25 13.70 -36.39 -9.82
C GLU A 25 12.20 -36.12 -9.83
N HIS A 26 11.48 -36.72 -10.78
CA HIS A 26 10.05 -36.55 -10.97
C HIS A 26 9.44 -37.79 -11.63
N ASP A 27 8.16 -38.02 -11.36
CA ASP A 27 7.35 -39.06 -11.95
C ASP A 27 6.73 -38.51 -13.25
N GLU A 28 6.86 -39.26 -14.35
CA GLU A 28 6.43 -38.80 -15.68
C GLU A 28 4.92 -38.48 -15.73
N GLY A 29 4.56 -37.37 -16.37
CA GLY A 29 3.17 -36.99 -16.60
C GLY A 29 2.42 -36.41 -15.39
N THR A 30 3.10 -36.16 -14.27
CA THR A 30 2.49 -35.63 -13.03
C THR A 30 2.55 -34.10 -12.92
N LEU A 31 3.29 -33.43 -13.81
CA LEU A 31 3.45 -31.97 -13.79
C LEU A 31 2.13 -31.27 -14.15
N THR A 32 1.62 -30.47 -13.23
CA THR A 32 0.37 -29.71 -13.37
C THR A 32 0.56 -28.27 -12.91
N LEU A 33 0.03 -27.31 -13.67
CA LEU A 33 0.03 -25.91 -13.25
C LEU A 33 -0.86 -25.76 -12.02
N TRP A 34 -0.30 -25.22 -10.94
CA TRP A 34 -1.03 -24.94 -9.71
C TRP A 34 -1.50 -23.47 -9.69
N ARG A 35 -0.57 -22.52 -9.90
CA ARG A 35 -0.85 -21.09 -9.86
C ARG A 35 0.15 -20.31 -10.71
N ALA A 36 -0.30 -19.21 -11.33
CA ALA A 36 0.56 -18.19 -11.90
C ALA A 36 0.18 -16.83 -11.29
N SER A 37 1.10 -16.21 -10.53
CA SER A 37 0.84 -14.94 -9.83
C SER A 37 2.11 -14.09 -9.69
N SER A 38 2.75 -14.06 -8.50
CA SER A 38 4.11 -13.52 -8.32
C SER A 38 5.17 -14.44 -8.92
N ASN A 39 4.92 -15.76 -8.84
CA ASN A 39 5.73 -16.81 -9.42
C ASN A 39 4.86 -17.75 -10.24
N PHE A 40 5.49 -18.56 -11.08
CA PHE A 40 4.87 -19.77 -11.62
C PHE A 40 5.05 -20.89 -10.61
N VAL A 41 3.97 -21.58 -10.28
CA VAL A 41 3.97 -22.71 -9.36
C VAL A 41 3.32 -23.91 -10.04
N TYR A 42 4.06 -25.00 -10.16
CA TYR A 42 3.58 -26.27 -10.70
C TYR A 42 3.71 -27.35 -9.63
N ARG A 43 2.69 -28.19 -9.49
CA ARG A 43 2.75 -29.40 -8.66
C ARG A 43 3.18 -30.58 -9.51
N PHE A 44 4.05 -31.43 -8.97
CA PHE A 44 4.43 -32.71 -9.55
C PHE A 44 4.67 -33.74 -8.45
N GLU A 45 4.86 -35.00 -8.83
CA GLU A 45 5.20 -36.07 -7.88
C GLU A 45 6.61 -36.57 -8.15
N ALA A 46 7.29 -37.00 -7.09
CA ALA A 46 8.58 -37.66 -7.18
C ALA A 46 8.61 -38.81 -6.19
N SER A 47 8.73 -40.05 -6.69
CA SER A 47 8.61 -41.25 -5.87
C SER A 47 7.29 -41.29 -5.08
N GLY A 48 6.19 -40.84 -5.69
CA GLY A 48 4.86 -40.81 -5.07
C GLY A 48 4.66 -39.74 -3.97
N LYS A 49 5.60 -38.82 -3.79
CA LYS A 49 5.46 -37.65 -2.89
C LYS A 49 5.24 -36.37 -3.70
N GLY A 50 4.29 -35.55 -3.28
CA GLY A 50 4.04 -34.26 -3.91
C GLY A 50 5.18 -33.26 -3.68
N ARG A 51 5.46 -32.46 -4.71
CA ARG A 51 6.46 -31.40 -4.73
C ARG A 51 5.97 -30.22 -5.56
N TYR A 52 6.49 -29.04 -5.27
CA TYR A 52 6.12 -27.80 -5.93
C TYR A 52 7.35 -27.17 -6.60
N LEU A 53 7.33 -27.08 -7.93
CA LEU A 53 8.29 -26.32 -8.71
C LEU A 53 7.82 -24.86 -8.77
N ARG A 54 8.58 -23.96 -8.16
CA ARG A 54 8.39 -22.51 -8.25
C ARG A 54 9.47 -21.91 -9.14
N PHE A 55 9.08 -21.06 -10.08
CA PHE A 55 10.05 -20.35 -10.90
C PHE A 55 9.62 -18.94 -11.31
N VAL A 56 10.62 -18.12 -11.64
CA VAL A 56 10.46 -16.70 -11.93
C VAL A 56 11.43 -16.27 -13.02
N HIS A 57 11.03 -15.26 -13.79
CA HIS A 57 11.86 -14.67 -14.84
C HIS A 57 12.87 -13.67 -14.24
N GLU A 58 14.07 -13.58 -14.82
CA GLU A 58 15.17 -12.75 -14.30
C GLU A 58 14.88 -11.25 -14.18
N LYS A 59 13.87 -10.76 -14.91
CA LYS A 59 13.40 -9.37 -14.84
C LYS A 59 12.42 -9.11 -13.69
N ASP A 60 11.77 -10.16 -13.19
CA ASP A 60 10.77 -10.05 -12.12
C ASP A 60 11.39 -10.24 -10.74
N ASN A 61 12.44 -11.07 -10.65
CA ASN A 61 13.21 -11.35 -9.44
C ASN A 61 14.66 -11.72 -9.77
N THR A 62 15.60 -11.44 -8.86
CA THR A 62 17.04 -11.68 -9.06
C THR A 62 17.47 -13.00 -8.45
N LEU A 63 18.58 -13.55 -8.95
CA LEU A 63 19.15 -14.79 -8.41
C LEU A 63 19.56 -14.61 -6.94
N GLU A 64 20.11 -13.45 -6.60
CA GLU A 64 20.56 -13.09 -5.26
C GLU A 64 19.38 -13.05 -4.27
N ASN A 65 18.22 -12.53 -4.70
CA ASN A 65 17.05 -12.48 -3.84
C ASN A 65 16.45 -13.89 -3.60
N VAL A 66 16.42 -14.73 -4.64
CA VAL A 66 16.02 -16.15 -4.49
C VAL A 66 17.01 -16.90 -3.60
N ALA A 67 18.31 -16.65 -3.71
CA ALA A 67 19.32 -17.25 -2.83
C ALA A 67 19.13 -16.81 -1.37
N ALA A 68 18.92 -15.52 -1.12
CA ALA A 68 18.66 -14.97 0.22
C ALA A 68 17.40 -15.58 0.86
N GLU A 69 16.35 -15.83 0.06
CA GLU A 69 15.15 -16.54 0.54
C GLU A 69 15.49 -17.94 1.03
N LEU A 70 16.18 -18.73 0.20
CA LEU A 70 16.48 -20.13 0.52
C LEU A 70 17.46 -20.27 1.68
N GLU A 71 18.37 -19.30 1.82
CA GLU A 71 19.25 -19.19 2.98
C GLU A 71 18.41 -19.00 4.25
N TYR A 72 17.48 -18.04 4.26
CA TYR A 72 16.62 -17.78 5.41
C TYR A 72 15.70 -18.96 5.73
N VAL A 73 15.06 -19.57 4.72
CA VAL A 73 14.20 -20.75 4.91
C VAL A 73 15.00 -21.92 5.49
N ARG A 74 16.22 -22.16 5.02
CA ARG A 74 17.07 -23.23 5.56
C ARG A 74 17.49 -22.94 7.00
N TYR A 75 17.87 -21.71 7.31
CA TYR A 75 18.13 -21.29 8.68
C TYR A 75 16.94 -21.58 9.61
N LEU A 76 15.72 -21.23 9.18
CA LEU A 76 14.51 -21.48 9.95
C LEU A 76 14.29 -22.98 10.21
N ILE A 77 14.44 -23.82 9.18
CA ILE A 77 14.30 -25.27 9.28
C ILE A 77 15.36 -25.86 10.20
N ASP A 78 16.62 -25.45 10.07
CA ASP A 78 17.73 -25.90 10.92
C ASP A 78 17.53 -25.49 12.39
N ALA A 79 16.84 -24.37 12.64
CA ALA A 79 16.42 -23.92 13.95
C ALA A 79 15.13 -24.61 14.47
N GLY A 80 14.53 -25.52 13.70
CA GLY A 80 13.34 -26.28 14.07
C GLY A 80 12.01 -25.57 13.80
N TYR A 81 12.01 -24.49 13.02
CA TYR A 81 10.79 -23.82 12.58
C TYR A 81 10.12 -24.59 11.43
N PRO A 82 8.82 -24.93 11.50
CA PRO A 82 8.15 -25.68 10.45
C PRO A 82 7.92 -24.81 9.20
N ALA A 83 8.74 -25.01 8.17
CA ALA A 83 8.60 -24.38 6.86
C ALA A 83 8.78 -25.41 5.74
N ALA A 84 8.19 -25.17 4.57
CA ALA A 84 8.39 -26.04 3.41
C ALA A 84 9.86 -26.09 2.99
N ALA A 85 10.44 -27.29 2.98
CA ALA A 85 11.86 -27.47 2.74
C ALA A 85 12.21 -27.38 1.24
N PRO A 86 13.28 -26.67 0.87
CA PRO A 86 13.77 -26.68 -0.50
C PRO A 86 14.46 -28.01 -0.84
N VAL A 87 14.12 -28.57 -1.99
CA VAL A 87 14.63 -29.85 -2.50
C VAL A 87 15.84 -29.62 -3.39
N ARG A 88 16.92 -30.36 -3.14
CA ARG A 88 18.12 -30.32 -3.99
C ARG A 88 17.84 -30.94 -5.36
N SER A 89 18.39 -30.32 -6.39
CA SER A 89 18.42 -30.85 -7.74
C SER A 89 19.35 -32.07 -7.82
N MET A 90 19.28 -32.79 -8.95
CA MET A 90 20.22 -33.87 -9.26
C MET A 90 21.68 -33.40 -9.37
N ARG A 91 21.93 -32.08 -9.42
CA ARG A 91 23.26 -31.47 -9.41
C ARG A 91 23.71 -31.01 -8.02
N GLY A 92 22.86 -31.19 -7.00
CA GLY A 92 23.15 -30.88 -5.60
C GLY A 92 22.82 -29.45 -5.16
N GLY A 93 22.50 -28.54 -6.09
CA GLY A 93 22.05 -27.17 -5.81
C GLY A 93 20.55 -27.09 -5.47
N CYS A 94 20.09 -25.95 -4.95
CA CYS A 94 18.64 -25.69 -4.72
C CYS A 94 18.01 -24.80 -5.79
N ILE A 95 18.83 -24.06 -6.54
CA ILE A 95 18.38 -23.18 -7.63
C ILE A 95 18.93 -23.73 -8.94
N GLU A 96 18.07 -23.86 -9.94
CA GLU A 96 18.46 -24.20 -11.31
C GLU A 96 17.98 -23.15 -12.29
N THR A 97 18.68 -23.04 -13.41
CA THR A 97 18.37 -22.06 -14.46
C THR A 97 17.87 -22.75 -15.72
N ALA A 98 16.84 -22.17 -16.35
CA ALA A 98 16.43 -22.51 -17.70
C ALA A 98 16.55 -21.28 -18.61
N GLU A 99 17.18 -21.50 -19.77
CA GLU A 99 17.29 -20.49 -20.84
C GLU A 99 16.21 -20.77 -21.86
N THR A 100 15.40 -19.76 -22.19
CA THR A 100 14.41 -19.84 -23.27
C THR A 100 14.57 -18.68 -24.26
N ALA A 101 13.82 -18.70 -25.35
CA ALA A 101 13.77 -17.58 -26.29
C ALA A 101 13.28 -16.27 -25.65
N HIS A 102 12.68 -16.32 -24.46
CA HIS A 102 12.09 -15.17 -23.77
C HIS A 102 12.94 -14.62 -22.63
N GLY A 103 14.07 -15.28 -22.31
CA GLY A 103 15.00 -14.89 -21.27
C GLY A 103 15.29 -16.03 -20.29
N ARG A 104 15.99 -15.70 -19.21
CA ARG A 104 16.39 -16.66 -18.19
C ARG A 104 15.34 -16.80 -17.08
N TYR A 105 15.14 -18.03 -16.63
CA TYR A 105 14.29 -18.36 -15.49
C TYR A 105 15.10 -19.03 -14.38
N TYR A 106 14.78 -18.67 -13.13
CA TYR A 106 15.31 -19.28 -11.92
C TYR A 106 14.23 -20.18 -11.32
N GLY A 107 14.54 -21.47 -11.14
CA GLY A 107 13.63 -22.47 -10.59
C GLY A 107 14.12 -23.05 -9.27
N VAL A 108 13.18 -23.32 -8.38
CA VAL A 108 13.38 -23.95 -7.07
C VAL A 108 12.26 -24.96 -6.85
N VAL A 109 12.56 -26.10 -6.21
CA VAL A 109 11.56 -27.07 -5.79
C VAL A 109 11.41 -27.06 -4.28
N PHE A 110 10.18 -27.08 -3.78
CA PHE A 110 9.84 -27.24 -2.38
C PHE A 110 9.08 -28.55 -2.14
N GLU A 111 9.23 -29.12 -0.95
CA GLU A 111 8.38 -30.20 -0.47
C GLU A 111 6.93 -29.72 -0.29
N GLU A 112 5.96 -30.61 -0.49
CA GLU A 112 4.56 -30.35 -0.13
C GLU A 112 4.46 -30.12 1.38
N ALA A 113 3.86 -28.99 1.78
CA ALA A 113 3.76 -28.62 3.18
C ALA A 113 2.88 -29.61 3.95
N GLU A 114 3.32 -29.97 5.15
CA GLU A 114 2.54 -30.80 6.06
C GLU A 114 1.31 -30.04 6.57
N GLY A 115 0.17 -30.73 6.64
CA GLY A 115 -1.09 -30.17 7.12
C GLY A 115 -2.05 -29.77 5.99
N ARG A 116 -3.07 -29.01 6.35
CA ARG A 116 -4.10 -28.52 5.42
C ARG A 116 -4.20 -27.01 5.46
N SER A 117 -4.52 -26.41 4.31
CA SER A 117 -4.96 -25.02 4.26
C SER A 117 -6.24 -24.87 5.08
N LEU A 118 -6.31 -23.81 5.87
CA LEU A 118 -7.42 -23.53 6.77
C LEU A 118 -7.85 -22.07 6.59
N PRO A 119 -8.99 -21.82 5.92
CA PRO A 119 -9.53 -20.47 5.77
C PRO A 119 -9.80 -19.82 7.13
N LEU A 120 -9.67 -18.50 7.20
CA LEU A 120 -9.82 -17.73 8.44
C LEU A 120 -11.21 -17.90 9.08
N GLU A 121 -12.24 -18.14 8.27
CA GLU A 121 -13.62 -18.38 8.68
C GLU A 121 -13.76 -19.68 9.47
N GLU A 122 -12.94 -20.68 9.15
CA GLU A 122 -12.95 -22.02 9.74
C GLU A 122 -12.00 -22.15 10.95
N MET A 123 -11.17 -21.14 11.20
CA MET A 123 -10.24 -21.15 12.33
C MET A 123 -10.98 -21.12 13.68
N SER A 124 -10.66 -22.09 14.54
CA SER A 124 -11.09 -22.12 15.94
C SER A 124 -10.24 -21.16 16.78
N ASP A 125 -10.65 -20.92 18.03
CA ASP A 125 -9.84 -20.14 18.98
C ASP A 125 -8.44 -20.74 19.17
N GLU A 126 -8.31 -22.07 19.16
CA GLU A 126 -7.00 -22.75 19.26
C GLU A 126 -6.17 -22.52 17.99
N HIS A 127 -6.77 -22.60 16.80
CA HIS A 127 -6.06 -22.33 15.55
C HIS A 127 -5.52 -20.90 15.52
N LEU A 128 -6.30 -19.91 15.96
CA LEU A 128 -5.88 -18.52 16.01
C LEU A 128 -4.73 -18.30 17.01
N LEU A 129 -4.77 -18.94 18.18
CA LEU A 129 -3.66 -18.93 19.13
C LEU A 129 -2.38 -19.51 18.49
N ARG A 130 -2.46 -20.68 17.85
CA ARG A 130 -1.31 -21.31 17.18
C ARG A 130 -0.78 -20.48 16.02
N TRP A 131 -1.64 -19.74 15.33
CA TRP A 131 -1.25 -18.87 14.23
C TRP A 131 -0.40 -17.69 14.75
N GLY A 132 -0.83 -17.05 15.83
CA GLY A 132 -0.07 -16.00 16.49
C GLY A 132 1.25 -16.50 17.07
N GLU A 133 1.24 -17.68 17.71
CA GLU A 133 2.46 -18.32 18.23
C GLU A 133 3.47 -18.61 17.11
N ALA A 134 3.01 -19.09 15.94
CA ALA A 134 3.88 -19.38 14.81
C ALA A 134 4.54 -18.11 14.26
N LEU A 135 3.82 -17.00 14.18
CA LEU A 135 4.40 -15.71 13.76
C LEU A 135 5.41 -15.18 14.79
N ALA A 136 5.09 -15.27 16.08
CA ALA A 136 6.01 -14.81 17.12
C ALA A 136 7.30 -15.64 17.15
N LYS A 137 7.23 -16.96 16.96
CA LYS A 137 8.43 -17.82 16.84
C LYS A 137 9.27 -17.45 15.62
N LEU A 138 8.63 -17.11 14.49
CA LEU A 138 9.34 -16.61 13.31
C LEU A 138 10.13 -15.35 13.64
N HIS A 139 9.48 -14.36 14.25
CA HIS A 139 10.14 -13.12 14.65
C HIS A 139 11.27 -13.35 15.67
N GLN A 140 11.12 -14.28 16.61
CA GLN A 140 12.17 -14.61 17.58
C GLN A 140 13.43 -15.15 16.89
N LEU A 141 13.26 -16.01 15.89
CA LEU A 141 14.38 -16.51 15.09
C LEU A 141 14.99 -15.42 14.22
N SER A 142 14.15 -14.55 13.66
CA SER A 142 14.58 -13.40 12.87
C SER A 142 15.54 -12.48 13.62
N GLU A 143 15.33 -12.26 14.93
CA GLU A 143 16.24 -11.46 15.78
C GLU A 143 17.67 -12.03 15.86
N ALA A 144 17.80 -13.34 15.74
CA ALA A 144 19.08 -14.06 15.84
C ALA A 144 19.66 -14.40 14.46
N TYR A 145 18.97 -14.05 13.37
CA TYR A 145 19.39 -14.36 12.02
C TYR A 145 20.46 -13.38 11.54
N GLU A 146 21.64 -13.92 11.22
CA GLU A 146 22.71 -13.18 10.56
C GLU A 146 22.89 -13.74 9.14
N PRO A 147 22.62 -12.96 8.07
CA PRO A 147 22.81 -13.43 6.71
C PRO A 147 24.29 -13.63 6.41
N CYS A 148 24.61 -14.77 5.79
CA CYS A 148 25.95 -15.20 5.43
C CYS A 148 26.36 -14.74 4.03
N GLU A 149 25.49 -14.92 3.01
CA GLU A 149 25.83 -14.61 1.63
C GLU A 149 24.97 -13.50 1.03
N ALA A 150 23.64 -13.61 1.13
CA ALA A 150 22.72 -12.69 0.48
C ALA A 150 21.72 -12.09 1.48
N VAL A 151 21.49 -10.78 1.36
CA VAL A 151 20.63 -10.02 2.26
C VAL A 151 19.28 -9.75 1.57
N ARG A 152 18.19 -10.01 2.28
CA ARG A 152 16.84 -9.67 1.81
C ARG A 152 16.67 -8.15 1.71
N GLY A 153 15.90 -7.71 0.73
CA GLY A 153 15.55 -6.29 0.59
C GLY A 153 14.88 -5.74 1.86
N SER A 154 15.04 -4.46 2.12
CA SER A 154 14.47 -3.77 3.26
C SER A 154 13.20 -3.01 2.91
N TRP A 155 12.50 -2.56 3.94
CA TRP A 155 11.40 -1.58 3.80
C TRP A 155 11.80 -0.35 2.99
N ARG A 156 13.06 0.09 3.07
CA ARG A 156 13.55 1.25 2.33
C ARG A 156 13.64 0.95 0.84
N ASP A 157 14.20 -0.21 0.48
CA ASP A 157 14.27 -0.66 -0.92
C ASP A 157 12.86 -0.80 -1.53
N ALA A 158 11.89 -1.28 -0.73
CA ALA A 158 10.49 -1.36 -1.14
C ALA A 158 9.85 0.01 -1.41
N LEU A 159 10.17 1.04 -0.61
CA LEU A 159 9.69 2.41 -0.84
C LEU A 159 10.42 3.10 -1.99
N ASP A 160 11.71 2.82 -2.19
CA ASP A 160 12.47 3.33 -3.33
C ASP A 160 11.92 2.78 -4.65
N LEU A 161 11.55 1.48 -4.66
CA LEU A 161 10.81 0.88 -5.78
C LEU A 161 9.46 1.58 -6.01
N ALA A 162 8.73 1.90 -4.94
CA ALA A 162 7.47 2.62 -5.03
C ALA A 162 7.66 4.03 -5.61
N ALA A 163 8.69 4.76 -5.18
CA ALA A 163 9.03 6.06 -5.72
C ALA A 163 9.30 6.00 -7.22
N ALA A 164 10.17 5.08 -7.65
CA ALA A 164 10.52 4.89 -9.07
C ALA A 164 9.30 4.52 -9.94
N SER A 165 8.32 3.83 -9.37
CA SER A 165 7.10 3.43 -10.08
C SER A 165 6.12 4.61 -10.30
N LEU A 166 6.20 5.65 -9.47
CA LEU A 166 5.24 6.78 -9.42
C LEU A 166 5.63 7.97 -10.32
N GLU A 167 6.74 7.94 -11.05
CA GLU A 167 7.22 9.12 -11.80
C GLU A 167 6.43 9.41 -13.11
N HIS A 168 5.45 8.56 -13.47
CA HIS A 168 4.90 8.53 -14.82
C HIS A 168 3.55 9.27 -15.01
N SER A 169 2.85 9.70 -13.95
CA SER A 169 1.54 10.38 -14.06
C SER A 169 1.39 11.61 -13.17
N PRO A 170 0.67 12.68 -13.62
CA PRO A 170 0.33 13.83 -12.78
C PRO A 170 -0.39 13.47 -11.47
N GLN A 171 -1.17 12.39 -11.47
CA GLN A 171 -1.90 11.89 -10.30
C GLN A 171 -0.95 11.35 -9.22
N ASP A 172 0.23 10.88 -9.63
CA ASP A 172 1.21 10.29 -8.73
C ASP A 172 1.99 11.37 -7.94
N ARG A 173 1.92 12.64 -8.33
CA ARG A 173 2.56 13.75 -7.60
C ARG A 173 2.08 13.91 -6.15
N LEU A 174 0.79 13.65 -5.87
CA LEU A 174 0.29 13.65 -4.48
C LEU A 174 0.77 12.43 -3.71
N LEU A 175 0.89 11.30 -4.40
CA LEU A 175 1.36 10.06 -3.80
C LEU A 175 2.83 10.19 -3.41
N LEU A 176 3.64 10.93 -4.17
CA LEU A 176 5.01 11.27 -3.79
C LEU A 176 5.07 12.06 -2.47
N LEU A 177 4.16 13.02 -2.23
CA LEU A 177 4.12 13.74 -0.94
C LEU A 177 3.76 12.83 0.23
N GLU A 178 2.82 11.91 0.03
CA GLU A 178 2.42 10.94 1.04
C GLU A 178 3.51 9.87 1.26
N LEU A 179 4.25 9.51 0.21
CA LEU A 179 5.40 8.62 0.28
C LEU A 179 6.56 9.27 1.06
N GLU A 180 6.86 10.55 0.81
CA GLU A 180 7.84 11.34 1.58
C GLU A 180 7.46 11.34 3.07
N ARG A 181 6.18 11.56 3.39
CA ARG A 181 5.68 11.51 4.77
C ARG A 181 5.91 10.13 5.39
N LEU A 182 5.51 9.08 4.70
CA LEU A 182 5.68 7.71 5.18
C LEU A 182 7.16 7.38 5.42
N LEU A 183 8.05 7.78 4.51
CA LEU A 183 9.49 7.57 4.65
C LEU A 183 10.05 8.32 5.86
N SER A 184 9.59 9.54 6.12
CA SER A 184 9.96 10.30 7.34
C SER A 184 9.50 9.57 8.60
N GLU A 185 8.22 9.18 8.67
CA GLU A 185 7.65 8.50 9.84
C GLU A 185 8.39 7.19 10.15
N LEU A 186 8.60 6.34 9.14
CA LEU A 186 9.33 5.07 9.31
C LEU A 186 10.80 5.29 9.68
N SER A 187 11.45 6.33 9.16
CA SER A 187 12.84 6.65 9.51
C SER A 187 13.01 7.11 10.96
N GLU A 188 11.96 7.66 11.57
CA GLU A 188 11.95 8.09 12.98
C GLU A 188 11.60 6.96 13.97
N LEU A 189 11.07 5.83 13.46
CA LEU A 189 10.77 4.68 14.31
C LEU A 189 12.05 4.02 14.80
N ALA A 190 12.07 3.68 16.10
CA ALA A 190 13.16 2.91 16.67
C ALA A 190 13.21 1.52 16.01
N ALA A 191 14.36 1.19 15.42
CA ALA A 191 14.69 -0.15 14.91
C ALA A 191 15.56 -0.89 15.94
N GLY A 192 14.98 -1.20 17.10
CA GLY A 192 15.63 -2.05 18.09
C GLY A 192 15.76 -3.49 17.58
N PRO A 193 16.79 -4.24 17.98
CA PRO A 193 16.98 -5.63 17.57
C PRO A 193 15.80 -6.54 17.96
N ASP A 194 15.03 -6.15 18.97
CA ASP A 194 13.81 -6.83 19.44
C ASP A 194 12.54 -6.43 18.68
N ALA A 195 12.62 -5.50 17.72
CA ALA A 195 11.45 -5.01 16.99
C ALA A 195 11.59 -5.10 15.47
N PHE A 196 12.78 -5.45 14.97
CA PHE A 196 13.15 -5.32 13.56
C PHE A 196 14.00 -6.49 13.10
N GLY A 197 13.70 -7.04 11.92
CA GLY A 197 14.36 -8.23 11.37
C GLY A 197 13.75 -8.62 10.02
N VAL A 198 14.10 -9.81 9.51
CA VAL A 198 13.43 -10.42 8.36
C VAL A 198 12.02 -10.88 8.76
N ILE A 199 10.98 -10.28 8.18
CA ILE A 199 9.58 -10.70 8.34
C ILE A 199 9.12 -11.54 7.14
N HIS A 200 8.02 -12.28 7.28
CA HIS A 200 7.42 -12.99 6.17
C HIS A 200 6.76 -12.05 5.15
N TYR A 201 6.18 -10.95 5.64
CA TYR A 201 5.39 -9.94 4.91
C TYR A 201 4.03 -10.42 4.41
N ASP A 202 3.90 -11.68 3.98
CA ASP A 202 2.65 -12.28 3.50
C ASP A 202 2.14 -13.44 4.36
N PHE A 203 2.15 -13.27 5.69
CA PHE A 203 1.80 -14.32 6.66
C PHE A 203 0.28 -14.58 6.76
N GLN A 204 -0.38 -14.75 5.62
CA GLN A 204 -1.82 -14.91 5.49
C GLN A 204 -2.26 -16.38 5.65
N PRO A 205 -3.54 -16.65 5.95
CA PRO A 205 -4.11 -18.01 6.05
C PRO A 205 -3.81 -18.93 4.86
N ASP A 206 -3.67 -18.38 3.66
CA ASP A 206 -3.34 -19.14 2.44
C ASP A 206 -1.90 -19.70 2.43
N ASN A 207 -0.99 -19.11 3.22
CA ASN A 207 0.42 -19.47 3.30
C ASN A 207 0.78 -20.26 4.57
N VAL A 208 -0.22 -20.67 5.36
CA VAL A 208 -0.02 -21.48 6.58
C VAL A 208 -0.86 -22.76 6.54
N PHE A 209 -0.23 -23.89 6.85
CA PHE A 209 -0.83 -25.22 6.75
C PHE A 209 -0.90 -25.84 8.13
N TYR A 210 -2.11 -26.13 8.60
CA TYR A 210 -2.32 -26.64 9.95
C TYR A 210 -2.22 -28.17 9.98
N ASP A 211 -1.38 -28.70 10.87
CA ASP A 211 -1.29 -30.12 11.17
C ASP A 211 -2.10 -30.43 12.44
N ASP A 212 -3.23 -31.13 12.30
CA ASP A 212 -4.13 -31.49 13.40
C ASP A 212 -3.49 -32.50 14.39
N HIS A 213 -2.46 -33.25 13.99
CA HIS A 213 -1.75 -34.19 14.87
C HIS A 213 -0.66 -33.51 15.69
N LEU A 214 0.10 -32.61 15.06
CA LEU A 214 1.20 -31.88 15.68
C LEU A 214 0.76 -30.56 16.32
N MET A 215 -0.49 -30.13 16.08
CA MET A 215 -1.09 -28.90 16.61
C MET A 215 -0.24 -27.65 16.30
N ARG A 216 0.30 -27.56 15.08
CA ARG A 216 1.18 -26.48 14.63
C ARG A 216 0.96 -26.13 13.17
N PHE A 217 1.39 -24.95 12.78
CA PHE A 217 1.41 -24.54 11.37
C PHE A 217 2.76 -24.83 10.71
N THR A 218 2.72 -25.24 9.45
CA THR A 218 3.83 -25.27 8.49
C THR A 218 3.69 -24.09 7.53
N ILE A 219 4.75 -23.30 7.37
CA ILE A 219 4.70 -22.03 6.64
C ILE A 219 5.33 -22.19 5.26
N ILE A 220 4.75 -21.53 4.25
CA ILE A 220 5.25 -21.54 2.88
C ILE A 220 5.41 -20.12 2.34
N ASP A 221 6.09 -20.01 1.20
CA ASP A 221 6.17 -18.82 0.35
C ASP A 221 6.83 -17.57 0.98
N PHE A 222 8.12 -17.72 1.31
CA PHE A 222 8.97 -16.63 1.80
C PHE A 222 9.49 -15.69 0.68
N ASP A 223 8.94 -15.74 -0.55
CA ASP A 223 9.41 -14.93 -1.69
C ASP A 223 9.28 -13.42 -1.44
N ASP A 224 8.29 -13.02 -0.64
CA ASP A 224 8.05 -11.64 -0.23
C ASP A 224 8.70 -11.28 1.11
N ALA A 225 9.50 -12.16 1.73
CA ALA A 225 10.15 -11.86 3.01
C ALA A 225 11.07 -10.64 2.91
N ILE A 226 10.96 -9.65 3.80
CA ILE A 226 11.75 -8.42 3.73
C ILE A 226 12.26 -8.03 5.13
N VAL A 227 13.32 -7.22 5.18
CA VAL A 227 13.79 -6.63 6.43
C VAL A 227 12.88 -5.46 6.84
N HIS A 228 12.13 -5.63 7.92
CA HIS A 228 11.13 -4.68 8.41
C HIS A 228 10.90 -4.79 9.93
N TRP A 229 10.15 -3.85 10.51
CA TRP A 229 9.57 -4.01 11.83
C TRP A 229 8.60 -5.20 11.88
N HIS A 230 8.72 -6.04 12.92
CA HIS A 230 7.86 -7.19 13.19
C HIS A 230 6.35 -6.84 13.22
N ALA A 231 6.03 -5.62 13.65
CA ALA A 231 4.65 -5.12 13.67
C ALA A 231 4.01 -5.00 12.28
N MET A 232 4.80 -4.90 11.20
CA MET A 232 4.30 -4.94 9.83
C MET A 232 3.76 -6.31 9.47
N ASP A 233 4.39 -7.40 9.92
CA ASP A 233 3.91 -8.75 9.63
C ASP A 233 2.59 -9.02 10.36
N ILE A 234 2.43 -8.50 11.59
CA ILE A 234 1.16 -8.52 12.32
C ILE A 234 0.08 -7.73 11.56
N ALA A 235 0.42 -6.52 11.11
CA ALA A 235 -0.50 -5.66 10.35
C ALA A 235 -0.94 -6.31 9.03
N SER A 236 -0.04 -7.06 8.38
CA SER A 236 -0.31 -7.78 7.13
C SER A 236 -1.15 -9.05 7.37
N ALA A 237 -0.74 -9.90 8.32
CA ALA A 237 -1.42 -11.15 8.66
C ALA A 237 -2.87 -10.93 9.09
N ALA A 238 -3.10 -9.92 9.95
CA ALA A 238 -4.41 -9.62 10.51
C ALA A 238 -5.18 -8.53 9.74
N ALA A 239 -4.77 -8.20 8.51
CA ALA A 239 -5.33 -7.09 7.74
C ALA A 239 -6.87 -7.20 7.59
N ASP A 240 -7.37 -8.38 7.25
CA ASP A 240 -8.81 -8.64 7.08
C ASP A 240 -9.58 -8.49 8.41
N LEU A 241 -9.00 -8.99 9.51
CA LEU A 241 -9.59 -8.85 10.84
C LEU A 241 -9.62 -7.39 11.33
N LEU A 242 -8.67 -6.57 10.88
CA LEU A 242 -8.57 -5.15 11.23
C LEU A 242 -9.47 -4.26 10.35
N ASP A 243 -9.88 -4.73 9.16
CA ASP A 243 -10.82 -4.03 8.28
C ASP A 243 -12.28 -4.22 8.72
N GLU A 244 -12.58 -5.33 9.39
CA GLU A 244 -13.92 -5.64 9.90
C GLU A 244 -14.14 -5.14 11.33
N VAL A 245 -14.99 -4.11 11.47
CA VAL A 245 -15.31 -3.51 12.78
C VAL A 245 -16.50 -4.22 13.43
N ASP A 246 -16.35 -5.53 13.67
CA ASP A 246 -17.35 -6.35 14.37
C ASP A 246 -16.77 -7.20 15.51
N ALA A 247 -17.64 -7.68 16.38
CA ALA A 247 -17.25 -8.40 17.59
C ALA A 247 -16.60 -9.75 17.31
N VAL A 248 -16.89 -10.39 16.17
CA VAL A 248 -16.28 -11.67 15.79
C VAL A 248 -14.84 -11.43 15.36
N SER A 249 -14.61 -10.47 14.47
CA SER A 249 -13.26 -10.14 13.97
C SER A 249 -12.36 -9.58 15.07
N ALA A 250 -12.90 -8.74 15.97
CA ALA A 250 -12.20 -8.30 17.18
C ALA A 250 -11.82 -9.48 18.11
N ARG A 251 -12.71 -10.46 18.30
CA ARG A 251 -12.40 -11.66 19.10
C ARG A 251 -11.30 -12.50 18.44
N LYS A 252 -11.38 -12.70 17.13
CA LYS A 252 -10.37 -13.49 16.39
C LYS A 252 -8.99 -12.83 16.47
N LEU A 253 -8.94 -11.51 16.27
CA LEU A 253 -7.72 -10.72 16.41
C LEU A 253 -7.12 -10.88 17.81
N GLU A 254 -7.93 -10.75 18.87
CA GLU A 254 -7.42 -10.88 20.23
C GLU A 254 -6.90 -12.30 20.53
N ARG A 255 -7.52 -13.35 19.98
CA ARG A 255 -6.98 -14.72 20.09
C ARG A 255 -5.63 -14.86 19.39
N PHE A 256 -5.50 -14.33 18.17
CA PHE A 256 -4.23 -14.30 17.46
C PHE A 256 -3.15 -13.54 18.25
N LEU A 257 -3.45 -12.33 18.73
CA LEU A 257 -2.52 -11.54 19.52
C LEU A 257 -2.17 -12.19 20.86
N THR A 258 -3.11 -12.90 21.50
CA THR A 258 -2.84 -13.70 22.70
C THR A 258 -1.80 -14.79 22.41
N GLY A 259 -1.94 -15.50 21.29
CA GLY A 259 -0.98 -16.51 20.85
C GLY A 259 0.40 -15.92 20.61
N TYR A 260 0.45 -14.79 19.91
CA TYR A 260 1.69 -14.05 19.67
C TYR A 260 2.37 -13.64 21.00
N ARG A 261 1.61 -13.02 21.91
CA ARG A 261 2.08 -12.55 23.22
C ARG A 261 2.60 -13.67 24.12
N SER A 262 2.20 -14.92 23.88
CA SER A 262 2.68 -16.07 24.65
C SER A 262 4.15 -16.42 24.38
N VAL A 263 4.70 -15.97 23.25
CA VAL A 263 6.10 -16.23 22.85
C VAL A 263 6.94 -14.96 22.93
N ARG A 264 6.42 -13.82 22.44
CA ARG A 264 7.13 -12.54 22.44
C ARG A 264 6.26 -11.42 23.00
N PRO A 265 6.81 -10.50 23.82
CA PRO A 265 6.06 -9.33 24.24
C PRO A 265 5.67 -8.49 23.02
N LEU A 266 4.44 -7.98 23.01
CA LEU A 266 3.97 -7.03 22.00
C LEU A 266 3.95 -5.65 22.64
N ASP A 267 4.70 -4.70 22.07
CA ASP A 267 4.65 -3.31 22.53
C ASP A 267 3.21 -2.78 22.35
N SER A 268 2.71 -2.12 23.39
CA SER A 268 1.47 -1.32 23.36
C SER A 268 1.39 -0.36 22.17
N ARG A 269 2.52 0.11 21.65
CA ARG A 269 2.59 1.00 20.48
C ARG A 269 2.31 0.29 19.15
N CYS A 270 2.25 -1.04 19.12
CA CYS A 270 2.01 -1.79 17.88
C CYS A 270 0.71 -1.34 17.20
N GLU A 271 -0.36 -1.13 17.97
CA GLU A 271 -1.66 -0.66 17.47
C GLU A 271 -1.58 0.76 16.88
N GLU A 272 -0.81 1.64 17.53
CA GLU A 272 -0.58 3.02 17.06
C GLU A 272 0.16 3.06 15.71
N LEU A 273 0.98 2.03 15.42
CA LEU A 273 1.76 1.92 14.19
C LEU A 273 1.01 1.25 13.04
N LEU A 274 -0.09 0.54 13.30
CA LEU A 274 -0.88 -0.15 12.25
C LEU A 274 -1.29 0.79 11.11
N PRO A 275 -1.75 2.03 11.35
CA PRO A 275 -2.07 2.95 10.25
C PRO A 275 -0.87 3.28 9.37
N VAL A 276 0.34 3.39 9.94
CA VAL A 276 1.58 3.67 9.19
C VAL A 276 1.91 2.48 8.29
N PHE A 277 1.88 1.28 8.84
CA PHE A 277 2.15 0.03 8.11
C PHE A 277 1.11 -0.28 7.05
N ARG A 278 -0.16 0.08 7.26
CA ARG A 278 -1.19 0.01 6.21
C ARG A 278 -0.89 0.93 5.03
N ARG A 279 -0.38 2.14 5.28
CA ARG A 279 0.04 3.04 4.20
C ARG A 279 1.25 2.47 3.46
N PHE A 280 2.21 1.90 4.17
CA PHE A 280 3.33 1.16 3.56
C PHE A 280 2.83 0.03 2.65
N ALA A 281 1.96 -0.85 3.17
CA ALA A 281 1.44 -1.97 2.39
C ALA A 281 0.75 -1.50 1.11
N ASN A 282 -0.06 -0.46 1.21
CA ASN A 282 -0.71 0.15 0.04
C ASN A 282 0.30 0.66 -0.99
N PHE A 283 1.36 1.38 -0.58
CA PHE A 283 2.40 1.83 -1.51
C PHE A 283 3.14 0.67 -2.16
N TYR A 284 3.55 -0.32 -1.37
CA TYR A 284 4.29 -1.47 -1.89
C TYR A 284 3.44 -2.29 -2.86
N THR A 285 2.16 -2.54 -2.52
CA THR A 285 1.21 -3.19 -3.45
C THR A 285 1.01 -2.37 -4.72
N LEU A 286 0.85 -1.04 -4.61
CA LEU A 286 0.71 -0.17 -5.78
C LEU A 286 1.94 -0.26 -6.69
N ALA A 287 3.14 -0.21 -6.13
CA ALA A 287 4.39 -0.33 -6.88
C ALA A 287 4.47 -1.67 -7.64
N ARG A 288 4.17 -2.78 -6.95
CA ARG A 288 4.17 -4.13 -7.55
C ARG A 288 3.13 -4.27 -8.66
N LEU A 289 1.95 -3.66 -8.50
CA LEU A 289 0.92 -3.65 -9.53
C LEU A 289 1.34 -2.82 -10.74
N LEU A 290 1.86 -1.61 -10.54
CA LEU A 290 2.32 -0.75 -11.63
C LEU A 290 3.43 -1.44 -12.43
N ARG A 291 4.40 -2.06 -11.76
CA ARG A 291 5.45 -2.88 -12.40
C ARG A 291 4.86 -4.07 -13.16
N SER A 292 3.81 -4.68 -12.64
CA SER A 292 3.13 -5.81 -13.29
C SER A 292 2.47 -5.39 -14.62
N LEU A 293 1.89 -4.18 -14.63
CA LEU A 293 1.20 -3.60 -15.79
C LEU A 293 2.16 -2.92 -16.79
N ASP A 294 3.41 -2.70 -16.41
CA ASP A 294 4.38 -1.99 -17.24
C ASP A 294 4.61 -2.68 -18.58
N SER A 295 4.66 -1.88 -19.64
CA SER A 295 4.87 -2.31 -21.03
C SER A 295 3.87 -3.37 -21.55
N PHE A 296 2.72 -3.57 -20.91
CA PHE A 296 1.70 -4.53 -21.34
C PHE A 296 0.71 -3.92 -22.34
N GLU A 297 0.54 -4.56 -23.49
CA GLU A 297 -0.42 -4.18 -24.54
C GLU A 297 -1.66 -5.07 -24.50
N ALA A 298 -2.78 -4.56 -23.96
CA ALA A 298 -3.99 -5.37 -23.77
C ALA A 298 -4.67 -5.78 -25.10
N ASP A 299 -4.55 -4.98 -26.15
CA ASP A 299 -5.25 -5.19 -27.44
C ASP A 299 -4.73 -6.42 -28.21
N THR A 300 -3.48 -6.82 -27.96
CA THR A 300 -2.82 -7.95 -28.63
C THR A 300 -2.68 -9.18 -27.73
N ALA A 301 -3.09 -9.06 -26.47
CA ALA A 301 -2.96 -10.09 -25.46
C ALA A 301 -4.12 -11.10 -25.47
N PRO A 302 -3.92 -12.32 -24.92
CA PRO A 302 -5.02 -13.26 -24.67
C PRO A 302 -6.12 -12.64 -23.80
N GLU A 303 -7.38 -13.03 -24.03
CA GLU A 303 -8.56 -12.47 -23.35
C GLU A 303 -8.47 -12.54 -21.82
N TRP A 304 -7.93 -13.64 -21.28
CA TRP A 304 -7.73 -13.79 -19.84
C TRP A 304 -6.73 -12.76 -19.29
N ALA A 305 -5.68 -12.44 -20.05
CA ALA A 305 -4.63 -11.51 -19.64
C ALA A 305 -5.13 -10.06 -19.72
N ALA A 306 -5.89 -9.71 -20.77
CA ALA A 306 -6.56 -8.42 -20.87
C ALA A 306 -7.57 -8.21 -19.73
N THR A 307 -8.34 -9.25 -19.37
CA THR A 307 -9.25 -9.22 -18.23
C THR A 307 -8.51 -9.00 -16.90
N LEU A 308 -7.36 -9.65 -16.72
CA LEU A 308 -6.52 -9.46 -15.54
C LEU A 308 -5.92 -8.06 -15.50
N TYR A 309 -5.41 -7.53 -16.62
CA TYR A 309 -4.92 -6.16 -16.74
C TYR A 309 -5.95 -5.14 -16.23
N ASP A 310 -7.20 -5.26 -16.67
CA ASP A 310 -8.28 -4.37 -16.23
C ASP A 310 -8.58 -4.49 -14.73
N LYS A 311 -8.52 -5.71 -14.17
CA LYS A 311 -8.69 -5.93 -12.72
C LYS A 311 -7.56 -5.26 -11.92
N LEU A 312 -6.31 -5.44 -12.34
CA LEU A 312 -5.14 -4.87 -11.68
C LEU A 312 -5.13 -3.34 -11.80
N ARG A 313 -5.48 -2.78 -12.96
CA ARG A 313 -5.62 -1.33 -13.15
C ARG A 313 -6.67 -0.73 -12.20
N LYS A 314 -7.85 -1.36 -12.09
CA LYS A 314 -8.87 -0.94 -11.12
C LYS A 314 -8.38 -1.06 -9.68
N ALA A 315 -7.53 -2.04 -9.37
CA ALA A 315 -6.91 -2.15 -8.05
C ALA A 315 -5.94 -0.99 -7.78
N CYS A 316 -5.10 -0.61 -8.75
CA CYS A 316 -4.26 0.59 -8.66
C CYS A 316 -5.11 1.83 -8.37
N ASP A 317 -6.20 2.04 -9.11
CA ASP A 317 -7.06 3.22 -8.93
C ASP A 317 -7.70 3.28 -7.53
N ARG A 318 -8.10 2.12 -6.97
CA ARG A 318 -8.60 2.02 -5.59
C ARG A 318 -7.51 2.36 -4.57
N ILE A 319 -6.31 1.81 -4.73
CA ILE A 319 -5.19 2.05 -3.81
C ILE A 319 -4.75 3.51 -3.88
N ARG A 320 -4.64 4.09 -5.08
CA ARG A 320 -4.37 5.53 -5.26
C ARG A 320 -5.36 6.39 -4.50
N THR A 321 -6.64 6.00 -4.50
CA THR A 321 -7.68 6.73 -3.76
C THR A 321 -7.47 6.64 -2.24
N ARG A 322 -7.11 5.46 -1.72
CA ARG A 322 -6.80 5.27 -0.28
C ARG A 322 -5.55 6.01 0.17
N LEU A 323 -4.56 6.14 -0.71
CA LEU A 323 -3.29 6.82 -0.45
C LEU A 323 -3.34 8.34 -0.67
N ARG A 324 -4.49 8.90 -1.07
CA ARG A 324 -4.58 10.37 -1.19
C ARG A 324 -4.33 10.99 0.18
N PRO A 325 -3.38 11.93 0.30
CA PRO A 325 -3.11 12.59 1.57
C PRO A 325 -4.38 13.30 2.04
N ALA A 326 -4.75 13.08 3.30
CA ALA A 326 -5.83 13.82 3.92
C ALA A 326 -5.50 15.32 3.88
N VAL A 327 -6.51 16.12 3.58
CA VAL A 327 -6.40 17.57 3.70
C VAL A 327 -6.71 17.94 5.14
N GLU A 328 -5.84 18.76 5.73
CA GLU A 328 -5.99 19.28 7.08
C GLU A 328 -6.05 20.81 7.03
N LEU A 329 -6.92 21.39 7.84
CA LEU A 329 -7.00 22.84 8.01
C LEU A 329 -6.36 23.22 9.33
N ARG A 330 -5.31 24.03 9.25
CA ARG A 330 -4.60 24.55 10.43
C ARG A 330 -4.84 26.05 10.58
N PRO A 331 -5.00 26.58 11.80
CA PRO A 331 -4.99 28.01 12.02
C PRO A 331 -3.74 28.65 11.41
N VAL A 332 -3.90 29.84 10.82
CA VAL A 332 -2.74 30.65 10.47
C VAL A 332 -2.15 31.26 11.73
N ASP A 333 -0.87 31.04 11.97
CA ASP A 333 -0.15 31.44 13.18
C ASP A 333 1.27 31.97 12.86
N ALA A 334 2.04 32.28 13.91
CA ALA A 334 3.41 32.78 13.78
C ALA A 334 4.35 31.83 13.03
N GLY A 335 4.07 30.52 13.01
CA GLY A 335 4.89 29.50 12.37
C GLY A 335 4.60 29.31 10.89
N ASN A 336 3.39 29.60 10.41
CA ASN A 336 3.00 29.34 9.02
C ASN A 336 2.59 30.57 8.19
N TRP A 337 2.31 31.72 8.80
CA TRP A 337 1.73 32.89 8.09
C TRP A 337 2.58 33.34 6.90
N TYR A 338 3.91 33.38 7.06
CA TYR A 338 4.80 33.83 6.00
C TYR A 338 4.73 32.90 4.79
N ALA A 339 4.74 31.58 5.02
CA ALA A 339 4.61 30.60 3.95
C ALA A 339 3.26 30.73 3.22
N CYS A 340 2.16 31.06 3.93
CA CYS A 340 0.87 31.35 3.30
C CYS A 340 0.92 32.54 2.35
N THR A 341 1.74 33.57 2.64
CA THR A 341 1.91 34.71 1.72
C THR A 341 2.67 34.36 0.44
N GLN A 342 3.42 33.25 0.44
CA GLN A 342 4.20 32.79 -0.71
C GLN A 342 3.41 31.85 -1.64
N ILE A 343 2.13 31.57 -1.35
CA ILE A 343 1.27 30.76 -2.22
C ILE A 343 1.04 31.52 -3.53
N GLU A 344 1.37 30.87 -4.65
CA GLU A 344 1.20 31.45 -5.98
C GLU A 344 -0.01 30.85 -6.70
N VAL A 345 -0.82 31.69 -7.34
CA VAL A 345 -1.89 31.27 -8.25
C VAL A 345 -1.42 31.30 -9.70
N THR A 346 -2.18 30.69 -10.63
CA THR A 346 -1.85 30.77 -12.05
C THR A 346 -1.94 32.22 -12.56
N GLU A 347 -1.24 32.55 -13.64
CA GLU A 347 -1.31 33.91 -14.23
C GLU A 347 -2.75 34.30 -14.62
N GLU A 348 -3.54 33.34 -15.12
CA GLU A 348 -4.98 33.53 -15.36
C GLU A 348 -5.74 33.92 -14.08
N GLN A 349 -5.42 33.28 -12.96
CA GLN A 349 -6.01 33.61 -11.67
C GLN A 349 -5.51 34.94 -11.09
N LYS A 350 -4.28 35.38 -11.38
CA LYS A 350 -3.78 36.70 -10.95
C LYS A 350 -4.58 37.84 -11.58
N ASN A 351 -5.05 37.67 -12.82
CA ASN A 351 -5.91 38.64 -13.50
C ASN A 351 -7.34 38.69 -12.90
N ILE A 352 -7.75 37.60 -12.23
CA ILE A 352 -9.08 37.42 -11.63
C ILE A 352 -9.07 37.81 -10.13
N PHE A 353 -7.94 37.56 -9.45
CA PHE A 353 -7.69 37.75 -8.02
C PHE A 353 -6.40 38.58 -7.83
N PRO A 354 -6.44 39.90 -8.09
CA PRO A 354 -5.25 40.74 -8.11
C PRO A 354 -4.71 41.07 -6.71
N VAL A 355 -5.45 40.72 -5.65
CA VAL A 355 -5.11 41.06 -4.26
C VAL A 355 -4.15 40.00 -3.69
N PRO A 356 -2.91 40.39 -3.32
CA PRO A 356 -1.97 39.50 -2.65
C PRO A 356 -2.55 38.87 -1.38
N LEU A 357 -2.20 37.61 -1.11
CA LEU A 357 -2.74 36.86 0.04
C LEU A 357 -2.42 37.49 1.40
N VAL A 358 -1.35 38.29 1.49
CA VAL A 358 -1.02 39.06 2.70
C VAL A 358 -2.14 40.02 3.13
N TYR A 359 -2.94 40.56 2.19
CA TYR A 359 -4.07 41.43 2.53
C TYR A 359 -5.19 40.65 3.22
N TRP A 360 -5.50 39.43 2.77
CA TRP A 360 -6.48 38.59 3.43
C TRP A 360 -6.08 38.23 4.86
N LEU A 361 -4.79 37.95 5.08
CA LEU A 361 -4.26 37.72 6.43
C LEU A 361 -4.32 38.98 7.29
N ALA A 362 -4.00 40.15 6.72
CA ALA A 362 -4.08 41.43 7.42
C ALA A 362 -5.52 41.79 7.77
N GLU A 363 -6.47 41.69 6.83
CA GLU A 363 -7.89 41.93 7.08
C GLU A 363 -8.45 40.96 8.12
N SER A 364 -8.04 39.70 8.09
CA SER A 364 -8.47 38.71 9.08
C SER A 364 -8.11 39.12 10.52
N ALA A 365 -7.02 39.86 10.71
CA ALA A 365 -6.63 40.34 12.04
C ALA A 365 -7.54 41.45 12.59
N TYR A 366 -8.35 42.11 11.75
CA TYR A 366 -9.18 43.26 12.14
C TYR A 366 -10.69 43.08 11.86
N CYS A 367 -11.06 42.23 10.91
CA CYS A 367 -12.42 42.15 10.36
C CYS A 367 -13.20 40.90 10.79
N GLY A 368 -12.78 40.20 11.84
CA GLY A 368 -13.47 39.02 12.35
C GLY A 368 -13.47 37.83 11.37
N MET A 369 -12.52 37.79 10.44
CA MET A 369 -12.37 36.66 9.51
C MET A 369 -11.45 35.59 10.12
N THR A 370 -11.68 34.34 9.73
CA THR A 370 -10.89 33.18 10.16
C THR A 370 -10.05 32.67 9.00
N PRO A 371 -8.72 32.90 9.01
CA PRO A 371 -7.81 32.35 8.03
C PRO A 371 -7.34 30.95 8.45
N LEU A 372 -7.39 30.02 7.51
CA LEU A 372 -6.96 28.63 7.66
C LEU A 372 -5.96 28.28 6.57
N ALA A 373 -4.79 27.82 6.98
CA ALA A 373 -3.80 27.22 6.10
C ALA A 373 -4.26 25.81 5.72
N ILE A 374 -4.26 25.50 4.42
CA ILE A 374 -4.64 24.20 3.89
C ILE A 374 -3.36 23.37 3.73
N TYR A 375 -3.29 22.26 4.44
CA TYR A 375 -2.20 21.30 4.35
C TYR A 375 -2.67 20.02 3.67
N ALA A 376 -1.81 19.44 2.83
CA ALA A 376 -1.94 18.04 2.41
C ALA A 376 -0.74 17.30 3.00
N ALA A 377 -0.99 16.34 3.89
CA ALA A 377 0.05 15.78 4.75
C ALA A 377 0.80 16.90 5.53
N SER A 378 2.11 17.05 5.34
CA SER A 378 2.93 18.08 6.00
C SER A 378 3.16 19.33 5.13
N ARG A 379 2.66 19.36 3.89
CA ARG A 379 2.91 20.45 2.94
C ARG A 379 1.79 21.47 2.96
N LEU A 380 2.15 22.75 3.05
CA LEU A 380 1.21 23.86 2.83
C LEU A 380 0.84 23.90 1.34
N VAL A 381 -0.43 23.65 1.03
CA VAL A 381 -0.94 23.58 -0.34
C VAL A 381 -1.92 24.69 -0.70
N GLY A 382 -2.43 25.43 0.29
CA GLY A 382 -3.43 26.47 0.04
C GLY A 382 -3.77 27.32 1.25
N LEU A 383 -4.73 28.23 1.06
CA LEU A 383 -5.30 29.11 2.08
C LEU A 383 -6.82 29.21 1.86
N ALA A 384 -7.57 29.14 2.96
CA ALA A 384 -8.98 29.48 3.02
C ALA A 384 -9.20 30.59 4.04
N VAL A 385 -10.13 31.50 3.75
CA VAL A 385 -10.56 32.55 4.68
C VAL A 385 -12.08 32.57 4.65
N TYR A 386 -12.70 32.49 5.83
CA TYR A 386 -14.15 32.59 5.97
C TYR A 386 -14.54 33.58 7.06
N ALA A 387 -15.76 34.09 7.00
CA ALA A 387 -16.34 34.96 8.02
C ALA A 387 -17.83 34.67 8.20
N ALA A 388 -18.37 35.01 9.37
CA ALA A 388 -19.81 35.04 9.58
C ALA A 388 -20.36 36.37 9.04
N ASP A 389 -21.48 36.31 8.33
CA ASP A 389 -22.25 37.48 7.91
C ASP A 389 -22.99 38.05 9.14
N PRO A 390 -22.71 39.31 9.54
CA PRO A 390 -23.33 39.90 10.71
C PRO A 390 -24.83 40.17 10.52
N ASP A 391 -25.32 40.23 9.27
CA ASP A 391 -26.70 40.64 8.98
C ASP A 391 -27.69 39.47 8.96
N ASP A 392 -27.29 38.32 8.41
CA ASP A 392 -28.17 37.14 8.27
C ASP A 392 -27.65 35.85 8.92
N GLY A 393 -26.46 35.89 9.53
CA GLY A 393 -25.85 34.74 10.21
C GLY A 393 -25.36 33.62 9.28
N SER A 394 -25.40 33.82 7.95
CA SER A 394 -24.78 32.91 6.99
C SER A 394 -23.25 33.00 7.07
N TYR A 395 -22.54 31.98 6.60
CA TYR A 395 -21.08 32.01 6.55
C TYR A 395 -20.59 32.21 5.12
N TRP A 396 -19.62 33.10 4.93
CA TRP A 396 -19.02 33.39 3.64
C TRP A 396 -17.59 32.85 3.56
N VAL A 397 -17.29 32.13 2.47
CA VAL A 397 -15.92 31.84 2.08
C VAL A 397 -15.39 33.04 1.28
N MET A 398 -14.60 33.87 1.96
CA MET A 398 -14.07 35.14 1.44
C MET A 398 -12.91 34.92 0.47
N ALA A 399 -12.04 33.96 0.77
CA ALA A 399 -10.93 33.58 -0.10
C ALA A 399 -10.72 32.06 -0.04
N PHE A 400 -10.45 31.46 -1.19
CA PHE A 400 -10.11 30.04 -1.28
C PHE A 400 -9.12 29.83 -2.43
N VAL A 401 -7.92 29.37 -2.09
CA VAL A 401 -6.83 29.23 -3.04
C VAL A 401 -6.03 27.97 -2.80
N ILE A 402 -5.68 27.29 -3.88
CA ILE A 402 -4.70 26.20 -3.91
C ILE A 402 -3.51 26.70 -4.73
N ASP A 403 -2.31 26.53 -4.19
CA ASP A 403 -1.05 26.88 -4.87
C ASP A 403 -0.97 26.20 -6.23
N ARG A 404 -0.54 26.94 -7.25
CA ARG A 404 -0.41 26.49 -8.64
C ARG A 404 0.36 25.18 -8.79
N ARG A 405 1.32 24.92 -7.90
CA ARG A 405 2.12 23.68 -7.86
C ARG A 405 1.27 22.43 -7.55
N TYR A 406 0.15 22.62 -6.86
CA TYR A 406 -0.72 21.55 -6.35
C TYR A 406 -2.12 21.56 -6.99
N GLN A 407 -2.35 22.42 -7.97
CA GLN A 407 -3.59 22.44 -8.73
C GLN A 407 -3.71 21.23 -9.67
N SER A 408 -4.95 20.89 -10.03
CA SER A 408 -5.30 19.74 -10.90
C SER A 408 -5.06 18.36 -10.28
N LEU A 409 -4.74 18.32 -8.99
CA LEU A 409 -4.51 17.08 -8.24
C LEU A 409 -5.74 16.62 -7.42
N GLY A 410 -6.88 17.31 -7.55
CA GLY A 410 -8.08 17.04 -6.76
C GLY A 410 -8.09 17.69 -5.37
N LEU A 411 -6.99 18.32 -4.94
CA LEU A 411 -6.88 18.99 -3.64
C LEU A 411 -7.88 20.13 -3.45
N GLY A 412 -8.27 20.83 -4.51
CA GLY A 412 -9.30 21.89 -4.40
C GLY A 412 -10.66 21.36 -3.94
N ARG A 413 -11.02 20.13 -4.34
CA ARG A 413 -12.26 19.48 -3.88
C ARG A 413 -12.14 19.01 -2.45
N ALA A 414 -11.08 18.26 -2.15
CA ALA A 414 -10.82 17.74 -0.81
C ALA A 414 -10.70 18.87 0.23
N ALA A 415 -10.02 19.96 -0.10
CA ALA A 415 -9.89 21.11 0.79
C ALA A 415 -11.19 21.88 1.00
N MET A 416 -12.05 21.99 -0.03
CA MET A 416 -13.36 22.59 0.15
C MET A 416 -14.25 21.69 1.01
N GLU A 417 -14.29 20.37 0.77
CA GLU A 417 -15.04 19.43 1.61
C GLU A 417 -14.59 19.49 3.08
N GLU A 418 -13.27 19.59 3.33
CA GLU A 418 -12.71 19.78 4.67
C GLU A 418 -13.15 21.11 5.29
N LEU A 419 -13.13 22.19 4.51
CA LEU A 419 -13.56 23.51 4.97
C LEU A 419 -15.03 23.52 5.37
N LEU A 420 -15.90 22.92 4.56
CA LEU A 420 -17.33 22.81 4.86
C LEU A 420 -17.55 21.99 6.13
N ARG A 421 -16.84 20.87 6.30
CA ARG A 421 -16.90 20.07 7.52
C ARG A 421 -16.47 20.89 8.74
N HIS A 422 -15.32 21.56 8.67
CA HIS A 422 -14.80 22.41 9.74
C HIS A 422 -15.80 23.51 10.13
N MET A 423 -16.37 24.22 9.15
CA MET A 423 -17.33 25.29 9.40
C MET A 423 -18.61 24.74 10.05
N LYS A 424 -19.11 23.60 9.58
CA LYS A 424 -20.29 22.94 10.14
C LYS A 424 -20.06 22.43 11.57
N GLU A 425 -18.93 21.79 11.84
CA GLU A 425 -18.60 21.28 13.18
C GLU A 425 -18.37 22.41 14.18
N LYS A 426 -17.68 23.47 13.75
CA LYS A 426 -17.32 24.59 14.64
C LYS A 426 -18.50 25.52 14.92
N HIS A 427 -19.35 25.76 13.93
CA HIS A 427 -20.37 26.81 14.00
C HIS A 427 -21.80 26.32 13.83
N GLY A 428 -22.03 25.05 13.49
CA GLY A 428 -23.36 24.52 13.21
C GLY A 428 -24.05 25.22 12.03
N CYS A 429 -23.27 25.74 11.07
CA CYS A 429 -23.83 26.56 9.99
C CYS A 429 -24.54 25.70 8.94
N ASP A 430 -25.80 26.06 8.65
CA ASP A 430 -26.62 25.42 7.62
C ASP A 430 -26.55 26.14 6.27
N ARG A 431 -26.02 27.37 6.22
CA ARG A 431 -25.93 28.18 4.99
C ARG A 431 -24.53 28.73 4.78
N ILE A 432 -23.89 28.30 3.70
CA ILE A 432 -22.55 28.74 3.31
C ILE A 432 -22.61 29.37 1.92
N ARG A 433 -22.06 30.58 1.79
CA ARG A 433 -21.99 31.34 0.55
C ARG A 433 -20.55 31.53 0.09
N LEU A 434 -20.39 31.67 -1.21
CA LEU A 434 -19.13 32.06 -1.83
C LEU A 434 -19.38 32.86 -3.10
N GLY A 435 -18.42 33.72 -3.43
CA GLY A 435 -18.41 34.51 -4.65
C GLY A 435 -17.28 34.05 -5.59
N HIS A 436 -17.54 34.06 -6.90
CA HIS A 436 -16.48 33.89 -7.89
C HIS A 436 -16.73 34.74 -9.14
N ARG A 437 -15.65 35.10 -9.84
CA ARG A 437 -15.75 35.81 -11.12
C ARG A 437 -16.42 34.92 -12.19
N PRO A 438 -17.25 35.48 -13.09
CA PRO A 438 -17.87 34.73 -14.18
C PRO A 438 -16.89 33.96 -15.07
N GLU A 439 -15.69 34.51 -15.28
CA GLU A 439 -14.64 33.95 -16.13
C GLU A 439 -13.92 32.77 -15.48
N ASN A 440 -14.07 32.56 -14.16
CA ASN A 440 -13.43 31.47 -13.44
C ASN A 440 -14.24 30.17 -13.56
N GLU A 441 -14.25 29.59 -14.76
CA GLU A 441 -14.97 28.34 -15.05
C GLU A 441 -14.50 27.16 -14.17
N ARG A 442 -13.24 27.19 -13.74
CA ARG A 442 -12.67 26.16 -12.89
C ARG A 442 -13.30 26.17 -11.51
N ALA A 443 -13.43 27.35 -10.91
CA ALA A 443 -14.13 27.52 -9.63
C ALA A 443 -15.62 27.18 -9.79
N ALA A 444 -16.26 27.64 -10.87
CA ALA A 444 -17.67 27.33 -11.16
C ALA A 444 -17.96 25.82 -11.18
N ARG A 445 -17.13 25.03 -11.88
CA ARG A 445 -17.25 23.57 -11.93
C ARG A 445 -17.01 22.91 -10.58
N LEU A 446 -16.01 23.38 -9.83
CA LEU A 446 -15.70 22.86 -8.50
C LEU A 446 -16.91 23.04 -7.56
N TYR A 447 -17.43 24.27 -7.46
CA TYR A 447 -18.52 24.58 -6.55
C TYR A 447 -19.81 23.86 -6.95
N ALA A 448 -20.14 23.81 -8.24
CA ALA A 448 -21.28 23.03 -8.73
C ALA A 448 -21.16 21.54 -8.38
N SER A 449 -19.95 20.98 -8.42
CA SER A 449 -19.71 19.57 -8.02
C SER A 449 -19.85 19.29 -6.52
N LEU A 450 -19.97 20.34 -5.71
CA LEU A 450 -20.15 20.31 -4.26
C LEU A 450 -21.52 20.87 -3.86
N ASP A 451 -22.49 20.77 -4.77
CA ASP A 451 -23.90 21.14 -4.58
C ASP A 451 -24.17 22.64 -4.32
N PHE A 452 -23.18 23.51 -4.50
CA PHE A 452 -23.39 24.96 -4.45
C PHE A 452 -24.24 25.44 -5.64
N ARG A 453 -25.40 26.03 -5.32
CA ARG A 453 -26.36 26.55 -6.29
C ARG A 453 -26.15 28.04 -6.51
N GLU A 454 -26.24 28.47 -7.77
CA GLU A 454 -26.19 29.89 -8.13
C GLU A 454 -27.46 30.59 -7.62
N ILE A 455 -27.28 31.66 -6.84
CA ILE A 455 -28.37 32.46 -6.27
C ILE A 455 -28.38 33.89 -6.82
N GLU A 456 -27.23 34.40 -7.25
CA GLU A 456 -27.09 35.74 -7.83
C GLU A 456 -25.98 35.76 -8.88
N ARG A 457 -26.19 36.55 -9.94
CA ARG A 457 -25.20 36.79 -11.00
C ARG A 457 -25.27 38.24 -11.46
N ASN A 458 -24.10 38.88 -11.53
CA ASN A 458 -23.90 40.16 -12.21
C ASN A 458 -22.64 40.10 -13.10
N ASP A 459 -22.33 41.20 -13.80
CA ASP A 459 -21.21 41.26 -14.75
C ASP A 459 -19.83 41.06 -14.09
N ARG A 460 -19.74 41.15 -12.77
CA ARG A 460 -18.49 41.09 -12.00
C ARG A 460 -18.39 39.85 -11.12
N GLU A 461 -19.50 39.25 -10.71
CA GLU A 461 -19.51 38.21 -9.69
C GLU A 461 -20.73 37.28 -9.82
N ILE A 462 -20.51 36.00 -9.53
CA ILE A 462 -21.53 34.98 -9.34
C ILE A 462 -21.48 34.55 -7.87
N VAL A 463 -22.60 34.65 -7.18
CA VAL A 463 -22.76 34.19 -5.79
C VAL A 463 -23.45 32.82 -5.80
N ARG A 464 -22.88 31.89 -5.05
CA ARG A 464 -23.45 30.55 -4.85
C ARG A 464 -23.67 30.26 -3.38
N GLU A 465 -24.71 29.48 -3.09
CA GLU A 465 -25.08 29.05 -1.74
C GLU A 465 -25.16 27.51 -1.66
N LEU A 466 -24.66 26.98 -0.56
CA LEU A 466 -24.89 25.62 -0.08
C LEU A 466 -25.83 25.70 1.13
N SER A 467 -26.90 24.92 1.09
CA SER A 467 -28.02 24.93 2.05
C SER A 467 -28.40 23.52 2.49
#